data_AF-A0A0S4J9U1-F1
#
_entry.id   AF-A0A0S4J9U1-F1
#
_cell.length_a   1.000
_cell.length_b   1.000
_cell.length_c   1.000
_cell.angle_alpha   90.00
_cell.angle_beta   90.00
_cell.angle_gamma   90.00
#
_symmetry.space_group_name_H-M   'P 1'
#
loop_
_entity.id
_entity.type
_entity.pdbx_description
1 polymer ?
#
loop_
_entity_poly.entity_id
_entity_poly.type
_entity_poly.pdbx_seq_one_letter_code
_entity_poly.pdbx_strand_id
1 'polypeptide(L)'
;MKYAPVLGKDHVNWYLLTFSHTLNSSNFKMMKYLTILGRDPDSTIIIDDKVRSFPLNPRAGIKIPSITCRANDDALLQLSPSYSTRQQN
;
A
#
# COMPACT_ATOMS: atom_id res chain seq x y z
N MET A 1 -6.17 -11.68 18.97
CA MET A 1 -6.43 -12.69 17.92
C MET A 1 -5.16 -12.84 17.10
N LYS A 2 -4.54 -14.03 17.08
CA LYS A 2 -3.41 -14.34 16.20
C LYS A 2 -3.99 -14.88 14.89
N TYR A 3 -3.82 -14.15 13.79
CA TYR A 3 -4.11 -14.69 12.46
C TYR A 3 -3.03 -15.70 12.11
N ALA A 4 -3.36 -16.99 12.10
CA ALA A 4 -2.48 -18.01 11.54
C ALA A 4 -2.58 -17.95 10.00
N PRO A 5 -1.46 -17.80 9.26
CA PRO A 5 -1.50 -17.86 7.81
C PRO A 5 -1.86 -19.29 7.37
N VAL A 6 -2.79 -19.42 6.43
CA VAL A 6 -3.12 -20.70 5.79
C VAL A 6 -2.00 -21.00 4.77
N LEU A 7 -1.06 -21.86 5.15
CA LEU A 7 0.02 -22.32 4.28
C LEU A 7 -0.57 -23.22 3.18
N GLY A 8 -0.28 -22.89 1.91
CA GLY A 8 -0.67 -23.72 0.75
C GLY A 8 -1.48 -23.01 -0.34
N LYS A 9 -1.84 -21.74 -0.15
CA LYS A 9 -2.34 -20.87 -1.23
C LYS A 9 -1.79 -19.47 -1.01
N ASP A 10 -1.01 -18.96 -1.97
CA ASP A 10 -0.51 -17.58 -1.98
C ASP A 10 -1.68 -16.60 -2.16
N HIS A 11 -2.44 -16.39 -1.09
CA HIS A 11 -3.46 -15.36 -1.02
C HIS A 11 -2.83 -14.08 -0.47
N VAL A 12 -2.68 -13.08 -1.34
CA VAL A 12 -2.43 -11.72 -0.89
C VAL A 12 -3.72 -11.19 -0.27
N ASN A 13 -3.64 -10.73 0.98
CA ASN A 13 -4.76 -10.06 1.64
C ASN A 13 -4.78 -8.58 1.22
N TRP A 14 -5.90 -8.14 0.64
CA TRP A 14 -6.10 -6.75 0.24
C TRP A 14 -6.87 -5.99 1.30
N TYR A 15 -6.34 -4.82 1.70
CA TYR A 15 -6.97 -3.94 2.68
C TYR A 15 -7.16 -2.56 2.07
N LEU A 16 -8.40 -2.05 2.08
CA LEU A 16 -8.68 -0.68 1.69
C LEU A 16 -8.64 0.24 2.92
N LEU A 17 -7.54 0.97 3.08
CA LEU A 17 -7.39 1.98 4.13
C LEU A 17 -7.90 3.34 3.62
N THR A 18 -9.10 3.70 4.03
CA THR A 18 -9.72 5.01 3.76
C THR A 18 -9.36 6.04 4.84
N PHE A 19 -9.81 7.29 4.67
CA PHE A 19 -9.69 8.34 5.69
C PHE A 19 -10.20 7.92 7.08
N SER A 20 -11.19 7.03 7.14
CA SER A 20 -11.77 6.48 8.37
C SER A 20 -10.80 5.62 9.18
N HIS A 21 -9.68 5.20 8.58
CA HIS A 21 -8.68 4.31 9.16
C HIS A 21 -7.36 5.05 9.41
N THR A 22 -7.45 6.29 9.90
CA THR A 22 -6.30 7.17 10.14
C THR A 22 -6.26 7.57 11.60
N LEU A 23 -5.08 7.94 12.10
CA LEU A 23 -4.92 8.36 13.50
C LEU A 23 -5.73 9.63 13.77
N ASN A 24 -6.53 9.61 14.84
CA ASN A 24 -7.50 10.65 15.16
C ASN A 24 -6.86 11.82 15.93
N SER A 25 -5.81 12.42 15.35
CA SER A 25 -5.08 13.56 15.89
C SER A 25 -4.74 14.53 14.75
N SER A 26 -4.81 15.83 15.02
CA SER A 26 -4.50 16.88 14.03
C SER A 26 -3.12 16.70 13.40
N ASN A 27 -2.15 16.23 14.17
CA ASN A 27 -0.76 16.02 13.74
C ASN A 27 -0.56 14.72 12.93
N PHE A 28 -1.48 13.77 13.03
CA PHE A 28 -1.41 12.45 12.36
C PHE A 28 -2.57 12.22 11.40
N LYS A 29 -3.33 13.27 11.09
CA LYS A 29 -4.49 13.24 10.21
C LYS A 29 -4.08 12.67 8.86
N MET A 30 -4.82 11.68 8.36
CA MET A 30 -4.57 11.03 7.07
C MET A 30 -3.29 10.16 7.00
N MET A 31 -2.61 9.93 8.13
CA MET A 31 -1.51 8.96 8.19
C MET A 31 -2.09 7.56 8.45
N LYS A 32 -1.61 6.58 7.68
CA LYS A 32 -1.97 5.17 7.82
C LYS A 32 -0.95 4.48 8.73
N TYR A 33 -1.45 3.78 9.73
CA TYR A 33 -0.62 3.04 10.69
C TYR A 33 -0.76 1.54 10.47
N LEU A 34 0.21 0.92 9.80
CA LEU A 34 0.14 -0.50 9.41
C LEU A 34 -0.06 -1.45 10.58
N THR A 35 0.55 -1.16 11.73
CA THR A 35 0.51 -2.04 12.90
C THR A 35 -0.92 -2.28 13.40
N ILE A 36 -1.88 -1.38 13.10
CA ILE A 36 -3.30 -1.58 13.46
C ILE A 36 -3.91 -2.81 12.77
N LEU A 37 -3.34 -3.24 11.64
CA LEU A 37 -3.80 -4.42 10.91
C LEU A 37 -3.42 -5.74 11.62
N GLY A 38 -2.52 -5.70 12.61
CA GLY A 38 -2.00 -6.89 13.26
C GLY A 38 -1.26 -7.83 12.30
N ARG A 39 -0.69 -7.27 11.23
CA ARG A 39 0.11 -7.97 10.22
C ARG A 39 1.59 -7.69 10.44
N ASP A 40 2.41 -8.63 9.98
CA ASP A 40 3.86 -8.48 10.00
C ASP A 40 4.29 -7.30 9.10
N PRO A 41 4.97 -6.28 9.63
CA PRO A 41 5.41 -5.12 8.86
C PRO A 41 6.33 -5.49 7.69
N ASP A 42 7.16 -6.53 7.86
CA ASP A 42 8.13 -6.94 6.83
C ASP A 42 7.46 -7.65 5.64
N SER A 43 6.22 -8.12 5.83
CA SER A 43 5.41 -8.76 4.78
C SER A 43 4.23 -7.89 4.33
N THR A 44 4.22 -6.60 4.65
CA THR A 44 3.10 -5.68 4.39
C THR A 44 3.57 -4.45 3.62
N ILE A 45 2.85 -4.07 2.57
CA ILE A 45 3.13 -2.86 1.78
C ILE A 45 1.93 -1.91 1.80
N ILE A 46 2.19 -0.61 1.66
CA ILE A 46 1.18 0.43 1.39
C ILE A 46 1.41 0.94 -0.02
N ILE A 47 0.36 0.94 -0.85
CA ILE A 47 0.35 1.63 -2.14
C ILE A 47 -0.55 2.85 -2.00
N ASP A 48 -0.01 4.05 -2.23
CA ASP A 48 -0.75 5.31 -2.05
C ASP A 48 -0.14 6.43 -2.92
N ASP A 49 -0.96 7.42 -3.31
CA ASP A 49 -0.48 8.55 -4.11
C ASP A 49 0.14 9.67 -3.26
N LYS A 50 -0.10 9.67 -1.94
CA LYS A 50 0.43 10.67 -1.02
C LYS A 50 1.50 10.09 -0.10
N VAL A 51 2.69 10.69 -0.13
CA VAL A 51 3.80 10.35 0.79
C VAL A 51 3.41 10.48 2.27
N ARG A 52 2.52 11.45 2.58
CA ARG A 52 2.01 11.65 3.95
C ARG A 52 1.20 10.46 4.49
N SER A 53 0.80 9.52 3.64
CA SER A 53 0.01 8.35 4.06
C SER A 53 0.84 7.33 4.81
N PHE A 54 2.16 7.27 4.61
CA PHE A 54 3.04 6.26 5.21
C PHE A 54 4.31 6.79 5.92
N PRO A 55 4.29 7.96 6.60
CA PRO A 55 5.49 8.49 7.28
C PRO A 55 5.93 7.62 8.45
N LEU A 56 5.02 6.82 9.03
CA LEU A 56 5.32 5.90 10.12
C LEU A 56 5.87 4.55 9.65
N ASN A 57 5.77 4.25 8.35
CA ASN A 57 6.25 3.01 7.74
C ASN A 57 6.88 3.29 6.35
N PRO A 58 7.90 4.16 6.25
CA PRO A 58 8.39 4.64 4.96
C PRO A 58 9.00 3.53 4.09
N ARG A 59 9.55 2.47 4.70
CA ARG A 59 10.11 1.32 3.98
C ARG A 59 9.05 0.42 3.34
N ALA A 60 7.82 0.46 3.85
CA ALA A 60 6.70 -0.32 3.32
C ALA A 60 5.89 0.45 2.27
N GLY A 61 6.20 1.74 2.06
CA GLY A 61 5.44 2.62 1.18
C GLY A 61 5.90 2.59 -0.27
N ILE A 62 4.98 2.30 -1.18
CA ILE A 62 5.14 2.47 -2.63
C ILE A 62 4.28 3.65 -3.04
N LYS A 63 4.94 4.75 -3.44
CA LYS A 63 4.25 5.91 -4.00
C LYS A 63 3.86 5.62 -5.45
N ILE A 64 2.59 5.81 -5.78
CA ILE A 64 2.12 5.83 -7.18
C ILE A 64 1.73 7.24 -7.61
N PRO A 65 1.65 7.52 -8.92
CA PRO A 65 0.94 8.69 -9.42
C PRO A 65 -0.52 8.67 -8.96
N SER A 66 -1.13 9.86 -8.83
CA SER A 66 -2.58 9.94 -8.59
C SER A 66 -3.32 9.31 -9.75
N ILE A 67 -4.22 8.36 -9.45
CA ILE A 67 -5.10 7.78 -10.46
C ILE A 67 -6.04 8.88 -10.95
N THR A 68 -5.97 9.18 -12.24
CA THR A 68 -6.70 10.25 -12.92
C THR A 68 -7.99 9.76 -13.59
N CYS A 69 -8.23 8.44 -13.58
CA CYS A 69 -9.35 7.78 -14.27
C CYS A 69 -9.39 8.06 -15.78
N ARG A 70 -8.26 8.43 -16.38
CA ARG A 70 -8.13 8.60 -17.83
C ARG A 70 -7.92 7.24 -18.49
N ALA A 71 -8.36 7.10 -19.74
CA ALA A 71 -8.23 5.85 -20.49
C ALA A 71 -6.76 5.42 -20.71
N ASN A 72 -5.82 6.36 -20.61
CA ASN A 72 -4.38 6.14 -20.75
C ASN A 72 -3.63 6.12 -19.40
N ASP A 73 -4.35 6.01 -18.27
CA ASP A 73 -3.73 5.89 -16.96
C ASP A 73 -3.10 4.51 -16.80
N ASP A 74 -1.78 4.45 -16.70
CA ASP A 74 -1.00 3.23 -16.57
C ASP A 74 -0.38 3.06 -15.17
N ALA A 75 -0.80 3.86 -14.17
CA ALA A 75 -0.18 3.90 -12.84
C ALA A 75 -0.16 2.53 -12.14
N LEU A 76 -1.21 1.72 -12.32
CA LEU A 76 -1.25 0.35 -11.78
C LEU A 76 -0.43 -0.64 -12.61
N LEU A 77 -0.36 -0.44 -13.93
CA LEU A 77 0.42 -1.30 -14.82
C LEU A 77 1.92 -1.14 -14.55
N GLN A 78 2.36 0.07 -14.19
CA GLN A 78 3.74 0.38 -13.77
C GLN A 78 4.19 -0.40 -12.53
N LEU A 79 3.26 -0.88 -11.69
CA LEU A 79 3.56 -1.74 -10.54
C LEU A 79 3.75 -3.20 -10.91
N SER A 80 3.45 -3.60 -12.15
CA SER A 80 3.61 -4.99 -12.58
C SER A 80 5.09 -5.32 -12.81
N PRO A 81 5.57 -6.51 -12.41
CA PRO A 81 6.94 -6.94 -12.65
C PRO A 81 7.35 -6.85 -14.13
N SER A 82 6.39 -7.12 -15.03
CA SER A 82 6.58 -7.08 -16.48
C SER A 82 6.88 -5.68 -17.03
N TYR A 83 6.48 -4.62 -16.32
CA TYR A 83 6.74 -3.24 -16.75
C TYR A 83 8.18 -2.81 -16.43
N SER A 84 8.73 -3.26 -15.30
CA SER A 84 10.13 -3.00 -14.92
C SER A 84 11.13 -3.62 -15.89
N THR A 85 10.82 -4.77 -16.48
CA THR A 85 11.69 -5.45 -17.46
C THR A 85 11.71 -4.75 -18.83
N ARG A 86 10.67 -3.99 -19.18
CA ARG A 86 10.57 -3.30 -20.48
C ARG A 86 11.33 -1.97 -20.53
N GLN A 87 11.68 -1.39 -19.39
CA GLN A 87 12.44 -0.13 -19.30
C GLN A 87 13.97 -0.34 -19.42
N GLN A 88 14.44 -1.59 -19.46
CA GLN A 88 15.87 -1.94 -19.51
C GLN A 88 16.34 -2.42 -20.90
N ASN A 89 15.45 -2.46 -21.90
CA ASN A 89 15.74 -2.86 -23.27
C ASN A 89 15.45 -1.73 -24.26
#